data_AF-F4RP61-F1
#
_entry.id   AF-F4RP61-F1
#
_cell.length_a   1.000
_cell.length_b   1.000
_cell.length_c   1.000
_cell.angle_alpha   90.00
_cell.angle_beta   90.00
_cell.angle_gamma   90.00
#
_symmetry.space_group_name_H-M   'P 1'
#
loop_
_entity.id
_entity.type
_entity.pdbx_description
1 polymer ?
#
loop_
_entity_poly.entity_id
_entity_poly.type
_entity_poly.pdbx_seq_one_letter_code
_entity_poly.pdbx_strand_id
1 'polypeptide(L)'
;MSLTVMSEASQLLPEVTSEPQTFNITQSVQQNTPASVDLPSKRTEILDKPSESWETAYVWAFICKFTSLSEDIEIALRIQNVIDFEKAVENNDRDILTAIIKIFHENLKLVNTANWQRWLSQYVDTVLKAKEKIPSNALLKWQENLLKTSQDGFWNLDWKEKIHLLRTLVDHQLSYSQNIRSIVDENYEKALGKPSKNSASSKASTNTGKASLEQPVAIENPLLIRPLGLDRDMKTWWQIDDSPRIYCSGNPHKSNCSWDVLSSTQEEFLIAQSRLDNDPSLLPLPSPSSGDAGQDGKPVKSKGKVPAMFLTGSKKNGSPSKKIDPKLKREWQLNKAIDDVAKPRIENGKKRVQQIL
;
A
#
# COMPACT_ATOMS: atom_id res chain seq x y z
N MET A 1 -9.95 -58.82 -49.99
CA MET A 1 -8.71 -59.00 -49.20
C MET A 1 -9.11 -58.81 -47.74
N SER A 2 -9.76 -59.80 -47.12
CA SER A 2 -9.18 -60.96 -46.42
C SER A 2 -8.54 -60.61 -45.07
N LEU A 3 -9.13 -61.22 -44.03
CA LEU A 3 -8.62 -61.61 -42.69
C LEU A 3 -8.81 -60.64 -41.50
N THR A 4 -9.93 -60.73 -40.76
CA THR A 4 -10.23 -61.71 -39.65
C THR A 4 -8.96 -62.24 -38.93
N VAL A 5 -8.75 -62.29 -37.59
CA VAL A 5 -9.56 -62.13 -36.35
C VAL A 5 -8.69 -62.52 -35.11
N MET A 6 -9.16 -62.27 -33.87
CA MET A 6 -8.79 -62.93 -32.56
C MET A 6 -7.45 -62.56 -31.89
N SER A 7 -7.27 -62.53 -30.55
CA SER A 7 -8.10 -62.82 -29.36
C SER A 7 -7.37 -62.36 -28.07
N GLU A 8 -8.16 -62.20 -26.98
CA GLU A 8 -7.90 -62.50 -25.54
C GLU A 8 -6.67 -61.92 -24.80
N ALA A 9 -6.82 -61.16 -23.71
CA ALA A 9 -7.39 -61.43 -22.37
C ALA A 9 -6.37 -62.03 -21.37
N SER A 10 -6.12 -61.32 -20.27
CA SER A 10 -6.17 -61.88 -18.90
C SER A 10 -5.94 -60.82 -17.82
N GLN A 11 -6.80 -60.92 -16.81
CA GLN A 11 -6.82 -60.24 -15.53
C GLN A 11 -5.68 -60.75 -14.62
N LEU A 12 -5.35 -60.02 -13.55
CA LEU A 12 -5.26 -60.50 -12.16
C LEU A 12 -4.74 -59.38 -11.21
N LEU A 13 -5.61 -58.98 -10.28
CA LEU A 13 -5.33 -58.50 -8.91
C LEU A 13 -5.88 -59.62 -7.97
N PRO A 14 -5.70 -59.62 -6.62
CA PRO A 14 -4.97 -58.71 -5.72
C PRO A 14 -4.02 -59.47 -4.75
N GLU A 15 -3.24 -58.76 -3.92
CA GLU A 15 -2.83 -59.34 -2.63
C GLU A 15 -2.80 -58.27 -1.53
N VAL A 16 -3.58 -58.56 -0.50
CA VAL A 16 -3.70 -57.88 0.79
C VAL A 16 -2.69 -58.54 1.72
N THR A 17 -1.90 -57.76 2.46
CA THR A 17 -1.23 -58.30 3.65
C THR A 17 -1.27 -57.28 4.78
N SER A 18 -1.85 -57.76 5.88
CA SER A 18 -2.14 -57.13 7.16
C SER A 18 -0.92 -57.02 8.08
N GLU A 19 -1.05 -56.14 9.07
CA GLU A 19 -0.14 -55.77 10.17
C GLU A 19 0.50 -56.94 10.97
N PRO A 20 1.49 -56.65 11.83
CA PRO A 20 1.08 -56.42 13.22
C PRO A 20 1.72 -55.18 13.89
N GLN A 21 0.88 -54.51 14.68
CA GLN A 21 1.27 -53.57 15.72
C GLN A 21 2.15 -54.25 16.77
N THR A 22 3.20 -53.57 17.21
CA THR A 22 3.85 -53.82 18.50
C THR A 22 3.94 -52.51 19.26
N PHE A 23 3.13 -52.43 20.31
CA PHE A 23 3.26 -51.46 21.39
C PHE A 23 4.56 -51.75 22.16
N ASN A 24 5.42 -50.74 22.32
CA ASN A 24 6.37 -50.71 23.42
C ASN A 24 6.19 -49.42 24.21
N ILE A 25 5.53 -49.57 25.35
CA ILE A 25 5.54 -48.64 26.47
C ILE A 25 6.89 -48.80 27.16
N THR A 26 7.67 -47.73 27.24
CA THR A 26 8.74 -47.63 28.24
C THR A 26 8.69 -46.22 28.81
N GLN A 27 8.13 -46.13 30.01
CA GLN A 27 8.35 -45.03 30.92
C GLN A 27 9.81 -45.10 31.40
N SER A 28 10.54 -43.99 31.30
CA SER A 28 11.66 -43.75 32.21
C SER A 28 11.91 -42.25 32.41
N VAL A 29 11.65 -41.85 33.66
CA VAL A 29 12.50 -41.01 34.52
C VAL A 29 12.78 -39.57 34.07
N GLN A 30 12.16 -38.66 34.82
CA GLN A 30 12.50 -37.26 34.98
C GLN A 30 14.00 -37.05 35.23
N GLN A 31 14.63 -36.20 34.45
CA GLN A 31 15.80 -35.43 34.88
C GLN A 31 15.58 -33.96 34.57
N ASN A 32 15.49 -33.18 35.64
CA ASN A 32 15.46 -31.73 35.66
C ASN A 32 16.78 -31.16 35.12
N THR A 33 16.71 -30.18 34.23
CA THR A 33 17.80 -29.22 33.96
C THR A 33 17.18 -27.90 33.53
N PRO A 34 17.81 -26.76 33.87
CA PRO A 34 17.10 -25.51 34.16
C PRO A 34 16.84 -24.67 32.91
N ALA A 35 15.70 -23.98 32.97
CA ALA A 35 15.28 -22.81 32.20
C ALA A 35 16.26 -22.32 31.13
N SER A 36 16.10 -22.83 29.91
CA SER A 36 16.53 -22.14 28.70
C SER A 36 15.65 -20.91 28.55
N VAL A 37 16.28 -19.75 28.57
CA VAL A 37 15.71 -18.44 28.30
C VAL A 37 14.92 -18.51 26.99
N ASP A 38 13.59 -18.40 27.08
CA ASP A 38 12.72 -18.22 25.93
C ASP A 38 13.15 -16.95 25.19
N LEU A 39 13.78 -17.15 24.03
CA LEU A 39 13.85 -16.14 23.00
C LEU A 39 12.42 -15.71 22.68
N PRO A 40 12.13 -14.41 22.52
CA PRO A 40 10.79 -13.97 22.15
C PRO A 40 10.47 -14.54 20.76
N SER A 41 9.64 -15.58 20.75
CA SER A 41 8.93 -16.05 19.57
C SER A 41 8.37 -14.82 18.88
N LYS A 42 8.90 -14.55 17.69
CA LYS A 42 8.40 -13.54 16.75
C LYS A 42 6.88 -13.74 16.70
N ARG A 43 6.13 -12.84 17.34
CA ARG A 43 4.68 -12.84 17.28
C ARG A 43 4.34 -12.68 15.80
N THR A 44 3.97 -13.76 15.14
CA THR A 44 3.34 -13.71 13.83
C THR A 44 2.06 -12.93 14.07
N GLU A 45 2.05 -11.65 13.71
CA GLU A 45 0.84 -10.85 13.76
C GLU A 45 -0.19 -11.55 12.89
N ILE A 46 -1.21 -12.12 13.54
CA ILE A 46 -2.33 -12.73 12.85
C ILE A 46 -3.12 -11.54 12.29
N LEU A 47 -2.84 -11.20 11.04
CA LEU A 47 -3.65 -10.23 10.31
C LEU A 47 -4.99 -10.88 10.01
N ASP A 48 -6.08 -10.21 10.37
CA ASP A 48 -7.42 -10.75 10.19
C ASP A 48 -8.02 -10.30 8.86
N LYS A 49 -7.55 -9.17 8.30
CA LYS A 49 -8.12 -8.57 7.08
C LYS A 49 -7.06 -8.03 6.11
N PRO A 50 -7.36 -7.97 4.79
CA PRO A 50 -6.48 -7.35 3.80
C PRO A 50 -6.06 -5.92 4.13
N SER A 51 -6.94 -5.13 4.75
CA SER A 51 -6.70 -3.72 5.10
C SER A 51 -5.55 -3.53 6.09
N GLU A 52 -5.24 -4.54 6.90
CA GLU A 52 -4.18 -4.51 7.91
C GLU A 52 -2.80 -4.87 7.32
N SER A 53 -2.75 -5.28 6.06
CA SER A 53 -1.51 -5.56 5.36
C SER A 53 -1.04 -4.33 4.57
N TRP A 54 0.17 -3.86 4.86
CA TRP A 54 0.82 -2.82 4.05
C TRP A 54 0.98 -3.26 2.59
N GLU A 55 1.12 -4.57 2.34
CA GLU A 55 1.25 -5.13 0.98
C GLU A 55 -0.01 -4.83 0.16
N THR A 56 -1.20 -4.83 0.78
CA THR A 56 -2.46 -4.49 0.12
C THR A 56 -2.48 -3.03 -0.33
N ALA A 57 -2.13 -2.11 0.58
CA ALA A 57 -2.06 -0.68 0.26
C ALA A 57 -1.00 -0.39 -0.81
N TYR A 58 0.12 -1.10 -0.80
CA TYR A 58 1.17 -0.98 -1.80
C TYR A 58 0.75 -1.49 -3.18
N VAL A 59 0.08 -2.64 -3.26
CA VAL A 59 -0.48 -3.15 -4.53
C VAL A 59 -1.51 -2.19 -5.08
N TRP A 60 -2.40 -1.67 -4.23
CA TRP A 60 -3.40 -0.68 -4.65
C TRP A 60 -2.76 0.62 -5.15
N ALA A 61 -1.76 1.13 -4.43
CA ALA A 61 -0.98 2.29 -4.85
C ALA A 61 -0.38 2.09 -6.25
N PHE A 62 0.18 0.90 -6.53
CA PHE A 62 0.68 0.59 -7.85
C PHE A 62 -0.42 0.63 -8.91
N ILE A 63 -1.57 0.00 -8.64
CA ILE A 63 -2.73 0.00 -9.54
C ILE A 63 -3.14 1.44 -9.88
N CYS A 64 -3.32 2.31 -8.88
CA CYS A 64 -3.73 3.70 -9.09
C CYS A 64 -2.73 4.54 -9.91
N LYS A 65 -1.44 4.20 -9.88
CA LYS A 65 -0.38 5.04 -10.45
C LYS A 65 0.14 4.56 -11.80
N PHE A 66 0.04 3.26 -12.07
CA PHE A 66 0.74 2.62 -13.18
C PHE A 66 -0.17 1.82 -14.10
N THR A 67 -1.47 1.78 -13.84
CA THR A 67 -2.41 0.99 -14.64
C THR A 67 -3.60 1.83 -15.07
N SER A 68 -4.18 1.43 -16.21
CA SER A 68 -5.44 1.96 -16.73
C SER A 68 -6.66 1.18 -16.20
N LEU A 69 -6.54 0.42 -15.10
CA LEU A 69 -7.66 -0.35 -14.53
C LEU A 69 -8.86 0.55 -14.20
N SER A 70 -8.59 1.78 -13.78
CA SER A 70 -9.61 2.79 -13.49
C SER A 70 -10.22 3.44 -14.74
N GLU A 71 -9.68 3.18 -15.94
CA GLU A 71 -10.19 3.71 -17.22
C GLU A 71 -11.16 2.73 -17.89
N ASP A 72 -11.07 1.43 -17.57
CA ASP A 72 -12.04 0.43 -18.00
C ASP A 72 -13.34 0.62 -17.21
N ILE A 73 -14.42 1.02 -17.89
CA ILE A 73 -15.70 1.38 -17.26
C ILE A 73 -16.27 0.22 -16.42
N GLU A 74 -16.21 -1.02 -16.91
CA GLU A 74 -16.81 -2.16 -16.21
C GLU A 74 -16.07 -2.46 -14.89
N ILE A 75 -14.75 -2.31 -14.91
CA ILE A 75 -13.90 -2.53 -13.75
C ILE A 75 -13.95 -1.32 -12.82
N ALA A 76 -13.83 -0.10 -13.35
CA ALA A 76 -13.85 1.14 -12.59
C ALA A 76 -15.15 1.32 -11.80
N LEU A 77 -16.28 0.80 -12.30
CA LEU A 77 -17.54 0.75 -11.57
C LEU A 77 -17.47 -0.12 -10.31
N ARG A 78 -16.70 -1.21 -10.35
CA ARG A 78 -16.61 -2.23 -9.29
C ARG A 78 -15.46 -1.99 -8.31
N ILE A 79 -14.38 -1.34 -8.73
CA ILE A 79 -13.19 -1.09 -7.91
C ILE A 79 -12.83 0.40 -7.91
N GLN A 80 -13.57 1.18 -7.12
CA GLN A 80 -13.46 2.64 -7.14
C GLN A 80 -12.38 3.17 -6.20
N ASN A 81 -12.03 2.37 -5.20
CA ASN A 81 -11.10 2.70 -4.14
C ASN A 81 -10.50 1.44 -3.50
N VAL A 82 -9.56 1.64 -2.57
CA VAL A 82 -8.87 0.56 -1.87
C VAL A 82 -9.78 -0.36 -1.07
N ILE A 83 -10.92 0.14 -0.57
CA ILE A 83 -11.87 -0.66 0.22
C ILE A 83 -12.55 -1.68 -0.68
N ASP A 84 -12.86 -1.31 -1.92
CA ASP A 84 -13.42 -2.23 -2.91
C ASP A 84 -12.38 -3.27 -3.34
N PHE A 85 -11.12 -2.86 -3.48
CA PHE A 85 -10.02 -3.80 -3.73
C PHE A 85 -9.84 -4.81 -2.60
N GLU A 86 -9.82 -4.34 -1.34
CA GLU A 86 -9.74 -5.18 -0.15
C GLU A 86 -10.86 -6.23 -0.13
N LYS A 87 -12.11 -5.81 -0.38
CA LYS A 87 -13.27 -6.71 -0.48
C LYS A 87 -13.16 -7.68 -1.64
N ALA A 88 -12.67 -7.24 -2.81
CA ALA A 88 -12.49 -8.11 -3.97
C ALA A 88 -11.50 -9.25 -3.66
N VAL A 89 -10.43 -8.92 -2.95
CA VAL A 89 -9.43 -9.90 -2.50
C VAL A 89 -10.00 -10.85 -1.45
N GLU A 90 -10.69 -10.32 -0.44
CA GLU A 90 -11.31 -11.09 0.66
C GLU A 90 -12.38 -12.05 0.15
N ASN A 91 -13.27 -11.57 -0.74
CA ASN A 91 -14.36 -12.36 -1.31
C ASN A 91 -13.94 -13.21 -2.51
N ASN A 92 -12.66 -13.16 -2.91
CA ASN A 92 -12.15 -13.87 -4.07
C ASN A 92 -12.91 -13.53 -5.38
N ASP A 93 -13.16 -12.24 -5.59
CA ASP A 93 -13.85 -11.73 -6.79
C ASP A 93 -13.01 -12.04 -8.04
N ARG A 94 -13.44 -13.06 -8.79
CA ARG A 94 -12.68 -13.60 -9.91
C ARG A 94 -12.51 -12.61 -11.04
N ASP A 95 -13.48 -11.74 -11.28
CA ASP A 95 -13.46 -10.83 -12.43
C ASP A 95 -12.42 -9.73 -12.21
N ILE A 96 -12.49 -9.08 -11.04
CA ILE A 96 -11.59 -8.00 -10.65
C ILE A 96 -10.16 -8.54 -10.57
N LEU A 97 -9.96 -9.66 -9.87
CA LEU A 97 -8.62 -10.25 -9.71
C LEU A 97 -8.07 -10.76 -11.06
N THR A 98 -8.90 -11.31 -11.94
CA THR A 98 -8.47 -11.70 -13.30
C THR A 98 -8.02 -10.47 -14.08
N ALA A 99 -8.75 -9.37 -14.03
CA ALA A 99 -8.38 -8.15 -14.73
C ALA A 99 -7.04 -7.57 -14.24
N ILE A 100 -6.84 -7.53 -12.91
CA ILE A 100 -5.57 -7.09 -12.31
C ILE A 100 -4.42 -7.98 -12.79
N ILE A 101 -4.58 -9.31 -12.74
CA ILE A 101 -3.52 -10.24 -13.14
C ILE A 101 -3.22 -10.13 -14.64
N LYS A 102 -4.24 -9.96 -15.49
CA LYS A 102 -4.04 -9.75 -16.93
C LYS A 102 -3.21 -8.51 -17.22
N ILE A 103 -3.48 -7.40 -16.55
CA ILE A 103 -2.69 -6.17 -16.72
C ILE A 103 -1.27 -6.34 -16.21
N PHE A 104 -1.07 -7.02 -15.09
CA PHE A 104 0.28 -7.32 -14.58
C PHE A 104 1.04 -8.23 -15.55
N HIS A 105 0.35 -9.20 -16.15
CA HIS A 105 0.90 -10.06 -17.19
C HIS A 105 1.33 -9.25 -18.42
N GLU A 106 0.49 -8.34 -18.90
CA GLU A 106 0.78 -7.46 -20.04
C GLU A 106 1.95 -6.50 -19.79
N ASN A 107 2.09 -6.01 -18.55
CA ASN A 107 3.19 -5.14 -18.15
C ASN A 107 4.53 -5.87 -18.04
N LEU A 108 4.51 -7.16 -17.70
CA LEU A 108 5.72 -7.97 -17.52
C LEU A 108 6.18 -8.63 -18.81
N LYS A 109 5.27 -9.08 -19.70
CA LYS A 109 5.55 -9.70 -21.02
C LYS A 109 6.83 -10.55 -21.09
N LEU A 110 7.10 -11.33 -20.04
CA LEU A 110 8.31 -12.13 -19.93
C LEU A 110 8.31 -13.32 -20.90
N VAL A 111 7.12 -13.77 -21.32
CA VAL A 111 6.91 -14.92 -22.20
C VAL A 111 5.64 -14.68 -23.03
N ASN A 112 5.64 -15.09 -24.30
CA ASN A 112 4.52 -14.95 -25.24
C ASN A 112 3.38 -15.96 -24.96
N THR A 113 2.93 -16.04 -23.71
CA THR A 113 1.90 -17.00 -23.29
C THR A 113 0.54 -16.30 -23.27
N ALA A 114 -0.37 -16.63 -24.19
CA ALA A 114 -1.70 -16.01 -24.21
C ALA A 114 -2.55 -16.30 -22.94
N ASN A 115 -2.20 -17.35 -22.20
CA ASN A 115 -2.91 -17.78 -21.00
C ASN A 115 -2.17 -17.30 -19.74
N TRP A 116 -2.79 -16.39 -18.99
CA TRP A 116 -2.21 -15.78 -17.80
C TRP A 116 -2.03 -16.79 -16.65
N GLN A 117 -2.91 -17.79 -16.50
CA GLN A 117 -2.81 -18.78 -15.42
C GLN A 117 -1.53 -19.63 -15.59
N ARG A 118 -1.28 -20.08 -16.81
CA ARG A 118 -0.07 -20.84 -17.15
C ARG A 118 1.18 -19.97 -16.95
N TRP A 119 1.14 -18.73 -17.43
CA TRP A 119 2.22 -17.77 -17.22
C TRP A 119 2.51 -17.56 -15.74
N LEU A 120 1.48 -17.34 -14.92
CA LEU A 120 1.64 -17.08 -13.49
C LEU A 120 2.28 -18.26 -12.76
N SER A 121 1.86 -19.49 -13.08
CA SER A 121 2.48 -20.70 -12.53
C SER A 121 3.97 -20.82 -12.92
N GLN A 122 4.31 -20.57 -14.19
CA GLN A 122 5.71 -20.57 -14.66
C GLN A 122 6.55 -19.44 -14.06
N TYR A 123 5.95 -18.28 -13.85
CA TYR A 123 6.58 -17.15 -13.18
C TYR A 123 6.97 -17.53 -11.74
N VAL A 124 6.04 -18.12 -10.98
CA VAL A 124 6.32 -18.58 -9.61
C VAL A 124 7.45 -19.61 -9.59
N ASP A 125 7.47 -20.59 -10.50
CA ASP A 125 8.59 -21.53 -10.60
C ASP A 125 9.93 -20.81 -10.83
N THR A 126 9.93 -19.77 -11.68
CA THR A 126 11.14 -19.01 -12.01
C THR A 126 11.65 -18.23 -10.80
N VAL A 127 10.74 -17.60 -10.05
CA VAL A 127 11.07 -16.87 -8.81
C VAL A 127 11.61 -17.83 -7.75
N LEU A 128 10.99 -19.01 -7.58
CA LEU A 128 11.44 -20.01 -6.61
C LEU A 128 12.82 -20.58 -6.96
N LYS A 129 13.08 -20.89 -8.24
CA LYS A 129 14.42 -21.30 -8.71
C LYS A 129 15.48 -20.21 -8.53
N ALA A 130 15.09 -18.93 -8.67
CA ALA A 130 15.99 -17.81 -8.42
C ALA A 130 16.31 -17.66 -6.92
N LYS A 131 15.33 -17.90 -6.05
CA LYS A 131 15.49 -17.91 -4.59
C LYS A 131 16.48 -18.98 -4.12
N GLU A 132 16.51 -20.16 -4.74
CA GLU A 132 17.51 -21.20 -4.43
C GLU A 132 18.94 -20.70 -4.66
N LYS A 133 19.14 -19.77 -5.61
CA LYS A 133 20.46 -19.19 -5.92
C LYS A 133 20.80 -18.02 -5.02
N ILE A 134 19.82 -17.18 -4.64
CA ILE A 134 20.02 -15.97 -3.83
C ILE A 134 18.91 -15.88 -2.76
N PRO A 135 19.04 -16.61 -1.65
CA PRO A 135 17.98 -16.71 -0.64
C PRO A 135 17.77 -15.42 0.17
N SER A 136 18.78 -14.55 0.28
CA SER A 136 18.71 -13.31 1.05
C SER A 136 17.77 -12.25 0.46
N ASN A 137 17.41 -12.36 -0.83
CA ASN A 137 16.59 -11.38 -1.56
C ASN A 137 15.26 -11.98 -2.03
N ALA A 138 14.80 -13.07 -1.41
CA ALA A 138 13.60 -13.76 -1.83
C ALA A 138 12.36 -12.86 -1.67
N LEU A 139 11.86 -12.34 -2.80
CA LEU A 139 10.62 -11.55 -2.85
C LEU A 139 9.41 -12.38 -2.41
N LEU A 140 9.38 -13.65 -2.82
CA LEU A 140 8.33 -14.61 -2.50
C LEU A 140 8.74 -15.51 -1.32
N LYS A 141 7.91 -15.53 -0.28
CA LYS A 141 8.13 -16.29 0.95
C LYS A 141 7.87 -17.79 0.78
N TRP A 142 7.16 -18.19 -0.27
CA TRP A 142 6.79 -19.58 -0.52
C TRP A 142 8.02 -20.49 -0.65
N GLN A 143 7.86 -21.75 -0.21
CA GLN A 143 8.86 -22.80 -0.38
C GLN A 143 8.62 -23.58 -1.68
N GLU A 144 7.36 -23.71 -2.08
CA GLU A 144 6.94 -24.40 -3.29
C GLU A 144 5.91 -23.59 -4.07
N ASN A 145 5.58 -24.05 -5.27
CA ASN A 145 4.61 -23.38 -6.11
C ASN A 145 3.18 -23.73 -5.68
N LEU A 146 2.62 -22.91 -4.79
CA LEU A 146 1.26 -23.11 -4.26
C LEU A 146 0.17 -23.09 -5.34
N LEU A 147 0.44 -22.53 -6.53
CA LEU A 147 -0.49 -22.54 -7.65
C LEU A 147 -0.63 -23.92 -8.31
N LYS A 148 0.33 -24.82 -8.10
CA LYS A 148 0.29 -26.19 -8.65
C LYS A 148 -0.26 -27.20 -7.66
N THR A 149 -0.03 -26.98 -6.37
CA THR A 149 -0.51 -27.87 -5.31
C THR A 149 -1.98 -27.60 -4.98
N SER A 150 -2.46 -26.38 -5.25
CA SER A 150 -3.86 -26.01 -5.05
C SER A 150 -4.77 -26.49 -6.18
N GLN A 151 -5.93 -27.07 -5.82
CA GLN A 151 -6.89 -27.66 -6.77
C GLN A 151 -7.41 -26.67 -7.84
N ASP A 152 -7.55 -25.39 -7.49
CA ASP A 152 -7.97 -24.31 -8.41
C ASP A 152 -6.91 -23.20 -8.53
N GLY A 153 -5.63 -23.58 -8.35
CA GLY A 153 -4.48 -22.68 -8.44
C GLY A 153 -4.64 -21.41 -7.62
N PHE A 154 -4.60 -20.25 -8.29
CA PHE A 154 -4.69 -18.93 -7.66
C PHE A 154 -5.98 -18.74 -6.85
N TRP A 155 -7.09 -19.30 -7.28
CA TRP A 155 -8.41 -19.05 -6.68
C TRP A 155 -8.57 -19.69 -5.31
N ASN A 156 -7.87 -20.80 -5.06
CA ASN A 156 -7.91 -21.53 -3.80
C ASN A 156 -6.90 -21.01 -2.77
N LEU A 157 -6.09 -20.00 -3.12
CA LEU A 157 -5.17 -19.38 -2.18
C LEU A 157 -5.92 -18.55 -1.13
N ASP A 158 -5.39 -18.49 0.09
CA ASP A 158 -5.83 -17.50 1.08
C ASP A 158 -5.54 -16.07 0.59
N TRP A 159 -6.30 -15.09 1.08
CA TRP A 159 -6.13 -13.69 0.68
C TRP A 159 -4.71 -13.18 0.93
N LYS A 160 -4.06 -13.66 2.00
CA LYS A 160 -2.67 -13.31 2.34
C LYS A 160 -1.72 -13.74 1.22
N GLU A 161 -1.90 -14.96 0.73
CA GLU A 161 -1.06 -15.50 -0.33
C GLU A 161 -1.35 -14.84 -1.69
N LYS A 162 -2.60 -14.45 -1.94
CA LYS A 162 -2.95 -13.64 -3.13
C LYS A 162 -2.26 -12.27 -3.10
N ILE A 163 -2.39 -11.52 -1.99
CA ILE A 163 -1.74 -10.20 -1.83
C ILE A 163 -0.23 -10.33 -1.93
N HIS A 164 0.36 -11.33 -1.28
CA HIS A 164 1.79 -11.54 -1.28
C HIS A 164 2.33 -11.83 -2.70
N LEU A 165 1.60 -12.62 -3.49
CA LEU A 165 1.92 -12.87 -4.88
C LEU A 165 1.75 -11.60 -5.74
N LEU A 166 0.65 -10.86 -5.58
CA LEU A 166 0.42 -9.60 -6.29
C LEU A 166 1.52 -8.58 -5.99
N ARG A 167 1.93 -8.45 -4.72
CA ARG A 167 3.05 -7.60 -4.30
C ARG A 167 4.35 -8.01 -4.97
N THR A 168 4.63 -9.31 -5.04
CA THR A 168 5.81 -9.85 -5.75
C THR A 168 5.79 -9.50 -7.24
N LEU A 169 4.61 -9.52 -7.89
CA LEU A 169 4.46 -9.09 -9.28
C LEU A 169 4.68 -7.57 -9.44
N VAL A 170 4.21 -6.76 -8.49
CA VAL A 170 4.43 -5.31 -8.46
C VAL A 170 5.92 -4.99 -8.35
N ASP A 171 6.63 -5.62 -7.40
CA ASP A 171 8.08 -5.41 -7.22
C ASP A 171 8.87 -5.74 -8.50
N HIS A 172 8.46 -6.81 -9.19
CA HIS A 172 9.07 -7.22 -10.45
C HIS A 172 8.77 -6.21 -11.57
N GLN A 173 7.56 -5.67 -11.64
CA GLN A 173 7.20 -4.63 -12.60
C GLN A 173 8.00 -3.35 -12.39
N LEU A 174 8.10 -2.87 -11.15
CA LEU A 174 8.88 -1.67 -10.81
C LEU A 174 10.38 -1.82 -11.11
N SER A 175 10.90 -3.05 -11.03
CA SER A 175 12.31 -3.33 -11.26
C SER A 175 12.66 -3.53 -12.74
N TYR A 176 11.81 -4.24 -13.48
CA TYR A 176 12.17 -4.78 -14.80
C TYR A 176 11.22 -4.40 -15.93
N SER A 177 10.00 -3.94 -15.67
CA SER A 177 9.09 -3.53 -16.75
C SER A 177 9.57 -2.23 -17.38
N GLN A 178 9.93 -2.28 -18.68
CA GLN A 178 10.40 -1.10 -19.40
C GLN A 178 9.32 -0.01 -19.49
N ASN A 179 8.05 -0.40 -19.62
CA ASN A 179 6.93 0.53 -19.65
C ASN A 179 6.86 1.31 -18.32
N ILE A 180 6.83 0.58 -17.19
CA ILE A 180 6.75 1.19 -15.87
C ILE A 180 7.95 2.09 -15.58
N ARG A 181 9.18 1.66 -15.92
CA ARG A 181 10.37 2.49 -15.75
C ARG A 181 10.31 3.77 -16.57
N SER A 182 9.80 3.71 -17.81
CA SER A 182 9.63 4.90 -18.65
C SER A 182 8.64 5.88 -18.01
N ILE A 183 7.53 5.40 -17.44
CA ILE A 183 6.58 6.25 -16.70
C ILE A 183 7.26 6.91 -15.50
N VAL A 184 8.08 6.18 -14.75
CA VAL A 184 8.85 6.72 -13.62
C VAL A 184 9.81 7.81 -14.10
N ASP A 185 10.67 7.50 -15.06
CA ASP A 185 11.69 8.43 -15.58
C ASP A 185 11.04 9.73 -16.09
N GLU A 186 9.97 9.62 -16.88
CA GLU A 186 9.25 10.79 -17.40
C GLU A 186 8.71 11.70 -16.29
N ASN A 187 8.10 11.13 -15.25
CA ASN A 187 7.51 11.92 -14.17
C ASN A 187 8.58 12.57 -13.28
N TYR A 188 9.71 11.91 -13.06
CA TYR A 188 10.84 12.50 -12.33
C TYR A 188 11.57 13.56 -13.16
N GLU A 189 11.76 13.36 -14.47
CA GLU A 189 12.34 14.38 -15.35
C GLU A 189 11.47 15.63 -15.43
N LYS A 190 10.15 15.46 -15.59
CA LYS A 190 9.16 16.55 -15.56
C LYS A 190 9.21 17.32 -14.24
N ALA A 191 9.28 16.62 -13.11
CA ALA A 191 9.37 17.25 -11.79
C ALA A 191 10.68 18.01 -11.54
N LEU A 192 11.77 17.59 -12.17
CA LEU A 192 13.06 18.28 -12.13
C LEU A 192 13.15 19.46 -13.12
N GLY A 193 12.09 19.75 -13.88
CA GLY A 193 12.08 20.81 -14.89
C GLY A 193 13.06 20.55 -16.04
N LYS A 194 13.49 19.30 -16.25
CA LYS A 194 14.36 18.95 -17.36
C LYS A 194 13.52 18.89 -18.64
N PRO A 195 13.94 19.54 -19.74
CA PRO A 195 13.22 19.43 -21.00
C PRO A 195 13.28 17.98 -21.49
N SER A 196 12.11 17.37 -21.67
CA SER A 196 12.00 16.00 -22.19
C SER A 196 12.60 15.94 -23.58
N LYS A 197 13.68 15.16 -23.73
CA LYS A 197 14.43 14.99 -24.99
C LYS A 197 13.60 14.37 -26.13
N ASN A 198 12.40 13.86 -25.85
CA ASN A 198 11.56 13.18 -26.84
C ASN A 198 10.50 14.08 -27.49
N SER A 199 10.46 15.38 -27.16
CA SER A 199 9.61 16.37 -27.87
C SER A 199 10.30 16.93 -29.12
N ALA A 200 10.75 16.06 -30.02
CA ALA A 200 11.48 16.45 -31.24
C ALA A 200 10.57 16.68 -32.47
N SER A 201 9.25 16.81 -32.33
CA SER A 201 8.31 16.96 -33.46
C SER A 201 7.41 18.20 -33.46
N SER A 202 7.70 19.22 -32.67
CA SER A 202 7.02 20.53 -32.77
C SER A 202 8.00 21.68 -33.06
N LYS A 203 8.66 21.61 -34.22
CA LYS A 203 9.27 22.79 -34.85
C LYS A 203 8.25 23.45 -35.79
N ALA A 204 7.71 24.59 -35.37
CA ALA A 204 7.58 25.83 -36.15
C ALA A 204 6.45 26.72 -35.61
N SER A 205 6.77 27.59 -34.66
CA SER A 205 6.16 28.93 -34.64
C SER A 205 7.14 29.88 -33.97
N THR A 206 7.88 30.57 -34.83
CA THR A 206 8.68 31.73 -34.50
C THR A 206 7.72 32.82 -34.07
N ASN A 207 7.75 33.24 -32.81
CA ASN A 207 7.43 34.63 -32.50
C ASN A 207 8.17 35.10 -31.25
N THR A 208 8.94 36.15 -31.51
CA THR A 208 9.72 36.98 -30.61
C THR A 208 8.82 37.68 -29.59
N GLY A 209 9.06 37.45 -28.30
CA GLY A 209 8.38 38.20 -27.24
C GLY A 209 8.89 37.86 -25.86
N LYS A 210 9.81 38.70 -25.35
CA LYS A 210 10.20 38.90 -23.93
C LYS A 210 9.91 37.74 -22.97
N ALA A 211 10.93 36.93 -22.72
CA ALA A 211 10.95 35.96 -21.63
C ALA A 211 10.78 36.67 -20.27
N SER A 212 9.61 36.51 -19.67
CA SER A 212 9.39 36.77 -18.24
C SER A 212 10.11 35.67 -17.47
N LEU A 213 11.04 36.05 -16.60
CA LEU A 213 11.74 35.19 -15.64
C LEU A 213 10.76 34.75 -14.53
N GLU A 214 9.70 34.02 -14.87
CA GLU A 214 8.94 33.27 -13.89
C GLU A 214 9.60 31.90 -13.75
N GLN A 215 10.16 31.64 -12.57
CA GLN A 215 10.74 30.34 -12.25
C GLN A 215 9.68 29.26 -12.50
N PRO A 216 10.00 28.16 -13.22
CA PRO A 216 9.05 27.09 -13.42
C PRO A 216 8.63 26.57 -12.04
N VAL A 217 7.34 26.73 -11.71
CA VAL A 217 6.74 26.13 -10.51
C VAL A 217 7.01 24.64 -10.63
N ALA A 218 7.85 24.09 -9.74
CA ALA A 218 8.21 22.69 -9.78
C ALA A 218 6.93 21.86 -9.73
N ILE A 219 6.62 21.19 -10.84
CA ILE A 219 5.43 20.35 -10.96
C ILE A 219 5.68 19.16 -10.02
N GLU A 220 4.81 19.00 -9.04
CA GLU A 220 4.90 17.89 -8.10
C GLU A 220 4.76 16.56 -8.85
N ASN A 221 5.68 15.62 -8.59
CA ASN A 221 5.64 14.31 -9.23
C ASN A 221 4.38 13.53 -8.76
N PRO A 222 3.45 13.21 -9.66
CA PRO A 222 2.17 12.59 -9.30
C PRO A 222 2.30 11.13 -8.85
N LEU A 223 3.45 10.49 -9.08
CA LEU A 223 3.74 9.12 -8.62
C LEU A 223 4.07 9.08 -7.12
N LEU A 224 4.46 10.22 -6.53
CA LEU A 224 4.80 10.27 -5.12
C LEU A 224 3.54 10.22 -4.24
N ILE A 225 3.48 9.24 -3.36
CA ILE A 225 2.52 9.20 -2.25
C ILE A 225 3.21 9.84 -1.06
N ARG A 226 2.84 11.09 -0.76
CA ARG A 226 3.37 11.79 0.39
C ARG A 226 2.61 11.40 1.65
N PRO A 227 3.30 11.19 2.78
CA PRO A 227 2.61 11.07 4.05
C PRO A 227 1.90 12.39 4.36
N LEU A 228 0.74 12.30 5.01
CA LEU A 228 0.01 13.47 5.51
C LEU A 228 0.82 14.16 6.61
N GLY A 229 1.52 13.39 7.43
CA GLY A 229 2.36 13.91 8.49
C GLY A 229 2.69 12.86 9.54
N LEU A 230 3.26 13.34 10.64
CA LEU A 230 3.56 12.54 11.83
C LEU A 230 2.66 12.99 12.98
N ASP A 231 2.11 12.04 13.72
CA ASP A 231 1.44 12.33 14.97
C ASP A 231 2.45 12.51 16.14
N ARG A 232 1.93 12.77 17.33
CA ARG A 232 2.71 12.93 18.56
C ARG A 232 3.50 11.69 18.98
N ASP A 233 3.04 10.51 18.56
CA ASP A 233 3.62 9.21 18.81
C ASP A 233 4.61 8.79 17.71
N MET A 234 4.93 9.73 16.81
CA MET A 234 5.84 9.55 15.67
C MET A 234 5.36 8.49 14.68
N LYS A 235 4.05 8.25 14.61
CA LYS A 235 3.46 7.44 13.57
C LYS A 235 3.12 8.29 12.36
N THR A 236 3.38 7.73 11.19
CA THR A 236 3.19 8.39 9.90
C THR A 236 1.80 8.10 9.38
N TRP A 237 1.04 9.14 9.04
CA TRP A 237 -0.29 9.01 8.48
C TRP A 237 -0.23 9.03 6.95
N TRP A 238 -1.00 8.14 6.32
CA TRP A 238 -1.00 7.93 4.87
C TRP A 238 -2.41 7.94 4.33
N GLN A 239 -2.57 8.53 3.14
CA GLN A 239 -3.75 8.39 2.30
C GLN A 239 -3.29 8.02 0.90
N ILE A 240 -3.79 6.88 0.39
CA ILE A 240 -3.33 6.31 -0.88
C ILE A 240 -4.16 6.83 -2.06
N ASP A 241 -5.48 6.91 -1.86
CA ASP A 241 -6.45 7.32 -2.87
C ASP A 241 -7.38 8.43 -2.32
N ASP A 242 -8.56 8.58 -2.91
CA ASP A 242 -9.57 9.56 -2.54
C ASP A 242 -10.72 8.96 -1.71
N SER A 243 -10.51 7.78 -1.15
CA SER A 243 -11.40 7.19 -0.17
C SER A 243 -11.18 7.79 1.22
N PRO A 244 -12.12 7.59 2.16
CA PRO A 244 -11.92 7.93 3.57
C PRO A 244 -10.89 7.02 4.28
N ARG A 245 -10.19 6.14 3.56
CA ARG A 245 -9.16 5.28 4.12
C ARG A 245 -7.94 6.10 4.55
N ILE A 246 -7.63 6.06 5.85
CA ILE A 246 -6.38 6.56 6.40
C ILE A 246 -5.63 5.39 7.04
N TYR A 247 -4.37 5.25 6.66
CA TYR A 247 -3.44 4.31 7.29
C TYR A 247 -2.47 5.04 8.19
N CYS A 248 -1.91 4.30 9.13
CA CYS A 248 -0.91 4.78 10.05
C CYS A 248 0.21 3.75 10.15
N SER A 249 1.46 4.19 10.03
CA SER A 249 2.61 3.30 10.15
C SER A 249 3.60 3.78 11.20
N GLY A 250 4.31 2.84 11.80
CA GLY A 250 5.52 3.15 12.56
C GLY A 250 6.67 3.65 11.67
N ASN A 251 7.91 3.50 12.15
CA ASN A 251 9.09 3.79 11.36
C ASN A 251 9.32 2.68 10.32
N PRO A 252 9.24 2.96 9.01
CA PRO A 252 9.34 1.96 7.95
C PRO A 252 10.71 1.26 7.88
N HIS A 253 11.75 1.84 8.49
CA HIS A 253 13.09 1.22 8.55
C HIS A 253 13.22 0.18 9.67
N LYS A 254 12.18 -0.01 10.49
CA LYS A 254 12.17 -1.06 11.52
C LYS A 254 11.42 -2.28 10.99
N SER A 255 11.98 -3.47 11.25
CA SER A 255 11.40 -4.75 10.80
C SER A 255 10.02 -5.07 11.40
N ASN A 256 9.64 -4.39 12.49
CA ASN A 256 8.35 -4.49 13.15
C ASN A 256 7.52 -3.20 13.00
N CYS A 257 7.67 -2.51 11.87
CA CYS A 257 6.84 -1.35 11.57
C CYS A 257 5.36 -1.77 11.55
N SER A 258 4.56 -1.25 12.48
CA SER A 258 3.12 -1.48 12.46
C SER A 258 2.50 -0.82 11.22
N TRP A 259 1.40 -1.39 10.76
CA TRP A 259 0.55 -0.85 9.71
C TRP A 259 -0.90 -0.96 10.18
N ASP A 260 -1.45 0.16 10.62
CA ASP A 260 -2.74 0.23 11.29
C ASP A 260 -3.72 1.03 10.41
N VAL A 261 -4.99 0.61 10.41
CA VAL A 261 -6.08 1.36 9.77
C VAL A 261 -6.68 2.32 10.79
N LEU A 262 -6.71 3.62 10.47
CA LEU A 262 -7.31 4.65 11.32
C LEU A 262 -8.76 4.94 10.96
N SER A 263 -9.10 4.87 9.67
CA SER A 263 -10.45 5.09 9.18
C SER A 263 -10.73 4.29 7.91
N SER A 264 -12.01 3.93 7.74
CA SER A 264 -12.60 3.25 6.58
C SER A 264 -13.85 3.98 6.09
N THR A 265 -14.46 4.81 6.94
CA THR A 265 -15.66 5.57 6.63
C THR A 265 -15.44 7.06 6.87
N GLN A 266 -16.34 7.89 6.33
CA GLN A 266 -16.28 9.33 6.54
C GLN A 266 -16.43 9.68 8.02
N GLU A 267 -17.26 8.95 8.76
CA GLU A 267 -17.48 9.11 10.19
C GLU A 267 -16.21 8.74 10.98
N GLU A 268 -15.58 7.61 10.66
CA GLU A 268 -14.31 7.20 11.29
C GLU A 268 -13.20 8.21 11.01
N PHE A 269 -13.14 8.75 9.79
CA PHE A 269 -12.19 9.80 9.43
C PHE A 269 -12.39 11.07 10.28
N LEU A 270 -13.63 11.52 10.46
CA LEU A 270 -13.94 12.68 11.30
C LEU A 270 -13.60 12.42 12.78
N ILE A 271 -13.81 11.19 13.27
CA ILE A 271 -13.38 10.77 14.61
C ILE A 271 -11.85 10.81 14.72
N ALA A 272 -11.13 10.26 13.74
CA ALA A 272 -9.67 10.26 13.71
C ALA A 272 -9.11 11.69 13.71
N GLN A 273 -9.70 12.59 12.93
CA GLN A 273 -9.34 14.00 12.96
C GLN A 273 -9.64 14.66 14.31
N SER A 274 -10.84 14.43 14.86
CA SER A 274 -11.23 15.02 16.14
C SER A 274 -10.32 14.59 17.30
N ARG A 275 -9.67 13.43 17.21
CA ARG A 275 -8.66 12.99 18.18
C ARG A 275 -7.39 13.85 18.15
N LEU A 276 -7.06 14.43 17.00
CA LEU A 276 -5.94 15.39 16.87
C LEU A 276 -6.34 16.77 17.41
N ASP A 277 -7.62 17.15 17.31
CA ASP A 277 -8.12 18.45 17.77
C ASP A 277 -8.38 18.49 19.28
N ASN A 278 -8.90 17.42 19.87
CA ASN A 278 -9.34 17.35 21.27
C ASN A 278 -8.20 17.17 22.29
N ASP A 279 -6.97 17.55 21.94
CA ASP A 279 -5.90 17.56 22.93
C ASP A 279 -6.08 18.75 23.89
N PRO A 280 -6.24 18.54 25.20
CA PRO A 280 -6.37 19.63 26.18
C PRO A 280 -5.15 20.56 26.20
N SER A 281 -3.99 20.15 25.68
CA SER A 281 -2.81 21.00 25.51
C SER A 281 -2.87 21.93 24.28
N LEU A 282 -3.80 21.67 23.35
CA LEU A 282 -4.17 22.51 22.21
C LEU A 282 -5.42 23.37 22.48
N LEU A 283 -5.99 23.31 23.69
CA LEU A 283 -7.06 24.24 24.07
C LEU A 283 -6.44 25.61 24.40
N PRO A 284 -7.04 26.72 23.95
CA PRO A 284 -6.65 28.04 24.42
C PRO A 284 -6.72 28.06 25.94
N LEU A 285 -5.61 28.36 26.63
CA LEU A 285 -5.70 28.73 28.03
C LEU A 285 -6.70 29.91 28.13
N PRO A 286 -7.67 29.88 29.07
CA PRO A 286 -8.52 31.02 29.29
C PRO A 286 -7.62 32.23 29.55
N SER A 287 -7.70 33.20 28.64
CA SER A 287 -6.96 34.44 28.76
C SER A 287 -7.41 35.10 30.06
N PRO A 288 -6.51 35.59 30.93
CA PRO A 288 -6.94 36.43 32.04
C PRO A 288 -7.68 37.62 31.44
N SER A 289 -8.96 37.76 31.81
CA SER A 289 -9.86 38.78 31.30
C SER A 289 -9.23 40.16 31.51
N SER A 290 -8.70 40.72 30.43
CA SER A 290 -8.37 42.14 30.33
C SER A 290 -9.43 42.76 29.43
N GLY A 291 -10.12 43.75 29.99
CA GLY A 291 -11.34 44.32 29.45
C GLY A 291 -11.22 44.87 28.03
N ASP A 292 -12.29 44.64 27.29
CA ASP A 292 -13.05 45.62 26.50
C ASP A 292 -12.30 46.84 25.92
N ALA A 293 -12.12 46.85 24.59
CA ALA A 293 -12.71 47.86 23.70
C ALA A 293 -12.19 47.71 22.24
N GLY A 294 -13.13 47.61 21.28
CA GLY A 294 -13.10 48.41 20.06
C GLY A 294 -12.38 47.90 18.79
N GLN A 295 -13.21 47.53 17.80
CA GLN A 295 -13.15 47.86 16.36
C GLN A 295 -12.40 47.01 15.30
N ASP A 296 -13.25 46.66 14.33
CA ASP A 296 -13.14 46.68 12.87
C ASP A 296 -12.35 45.63 12.07
N GLY A 297 -13.14 44.94 11.25
CA GLY A 297 -12.75 43.85 10.39
C GLY A 297 -12.13 44.28 9.06
N LYS A 298 -11.09 43.53 8.67
CA LYS A 298 -10.71 43.26 7.28
C LYS A 298 -10.35 41.78 7.17
N PRO A 299 -10.72 41.10 6.06
CA PRO A 299 -10.34 39.71 5.84
C PRO A 299 -8.85 39.64 5.48
N VAL A 300 -8.02 39.22 6.44
CA VAL A 300 -6.60 38.93 6.22
C VAL A 300 -6.48 37.51 5.69
N LYS A 301 -5.92 37.37 4.47
CA LYS A 301 -5.43 36.09 3.95
C LYS A 301 -4.41 35.52 4.93
N SER A 302 -4.79 34.47 5.66
CA SER A 302 -3.95 33.83 6.68
C SER A 302 -2.83 33.02 6.01
N LYS A 303 -1.66 33.64 5.84
CA LYS A 303 -0.42 32.86 5.85
C LYS A 303 -0.34 32.21 7.23
N GLY A 304 -0.61 30.91 7.31
CA GLY A 304 -0.75 30.13 8.54
C GLY A 304 0.40 30.38 9.52
N LYS A 305 0.18 31.32 10.43
CA LYS A 305 1.08 31.62 11.55
C LYS A 305 0.79 30.56 12.60
N VAL A 306 1.81 29.81 13.01
CA VAL A 306 1.67 28.84 14.12
C VAL A 306 1.01 29.59 15.28
N PRO A 307 -0.14 29.12 15.81
CA PRO A 307 -0.88 29.85 16.83
C PRO A 307 -0.01 30.18 18.06
N ALA A 308 -0.30 31.29 18.74
CA ALA A 308 0.54 31.77 19.83
C ALA A 308 0.60 30.80 21.04
N MET A 309 -0.37 29.89 21.15
CA MET A 309 -0.48 28.85 22.17
C MET A 309 0.59 27.76 22.10
N PHE A 310 1.30 27.62 20.98
CA PHE A 310 2.38 26.63 20.81
C PHE A 310 3.71 27.11 21.44
N LEU A 311 3.72 28.24 22.15
CA LEU A 311 4.92 28.90 22.65
C LEU A 311 5.04 28.68 24.17
N THR A 312 5.82 27.70 24.59
CA THR A 312 6.09 27.49 26.02
C THR A 312 7.07 28.57 26.54
N GLY A 313 6.69 29.26 27.61
CA GLY A 313 7.52 30.26 28.27
C GLY A 313 8.28 29.66 29.45
N SER A 314 9.60 29.58 29.35
CA SER A 314 10.45 29.41 30.54
C SER A 314 11.24 30.71 30.75
N LYS A 315 10.97 31.39 31.87
CA LYS A 315 11.74 32.56 32.30
C LYS A 315 13.07 32.07 32.88
N LYS A 316 14.15 32.15 32.09
CA LYS A 316 15.51 32.20 32.63
C LYS A 316 16.30 33.25 31.86
N ASN A 317 16.66 34.31 32.59
CA ASN A 317 17.63 35.36 32.29
C ASN A 317 17.77 35.79 30.81
N GLY A 318 17.11 36.91 30.46
CA GLY A 318 17.69 37.86 29.50
C GLY A 318 17.37 37.72 28.00
N SER A 319 16.46 36.83 27.59
CA SER A 319 15.67 36.97 26.35
C SER A 319 14.66 35.84 26.22
N PRO A 320 13.37 36.09 25.95
CA PRO A 320 12.37 35.04 25.81
C PRO A 320 12.53 34.33 24.46
N SER A 321 13.41 33.33 24.38
CA SER A 321 13.37 32.38 23.26
C SER A 321 12.22 31.41 23.50
N LYS A 322 11.05 31.71 22.94
CA LYS A 322 9.88 30.82 22.95
C LYS A 322 10.22 29.56 22.15
N LYS A 323 10.46 28.43 22.83
CA LYS A 323 10.68 27.14 22.15
C LYS A 323 9.32 26.48 21.95
N ILE A 324 8.98 26.27 20.68
CA ILE A 324 7.80 25.51 20.29
C ILE A 324 8.06 24.03 20.58
N ASP A 325 7.11 23.33 21.20
CA ASP A 325 7.21 21.88 21.35
C ASP A 325 7.24 21.24 19.93
N PRO A 326 8.32 20.56 19.55
CA PRO A 326 8.45 19.98 18.23
C PRO A 326 7.39 18.91 17.93
N LYS A 327 6.85 18.21 18.95
CA LYS A 327 5.78 17.23 18.76
C LYS A 327 4.48 17.93 18.39
N LEU A 328 4.12 18.96 19.16
CA LEU A 328 2.91 19.75 18.95
C LEU A 328 2.93 20.47 17.60
N LYS A 329 4.11 20.94 17.16
CA LYS A 329 4.29 21.50 15.82
C LYS A 329 4.00 20.48 14.71
N ARG A 330 4.45 19.22 14.86
CA ARG A 330 4.21 18.16 13.87
C ARG A 330 2.73 17.78 13.79
N GLU A 331 2.09 17.66 14.95
CA GLU A 331 0.66 17.35 15.02
C GLU A 331 -0.19 18.46 14.39
N TRP A 332 0.16 19.73 14.64
CA TRP A 332 -0.47 20.86 13.93
C TRP A 332 -0.25 20.80 12.41
N GLN A 333 0.95 20.43 11.95
CA GLN A 333 1.23 20.25 10.52
C GLN A 333 0.41 19.09 9.93
N LEU A 334 0.27 17.98 10.66
CA LEU A 334 -0.56 16.84 10.27
C LEU A 334 -2.03 17.26 10.14
N ASN A 335 -2.58 17.95 11.14
CA ASN A 335 -3.98 18.40 11.09
C ASN A 335 -4.22 19.34 9.89
N LYS A 336 -3.28 20.26 9.65
CA LYS A 336 -3.32 21.11 8.47
C LYS A 336 -3.29 20.31 7.16
N ALA A 337 -2.44 19.28 7.06
CA ALA A 337 -2.40 18.42 5.87
C ALA A 337 -3.68 17.60 5.69
N ILE A 338 -4.32 17.18 6.78
CA ILE A 338 -5.63 16.53 6.73
C ILE A 338 -6.68 17.47 6.15
N ASP A 339 -6.70 18.73 6.58
CA ASP A 339 -7.63 19.74 6.06
C ASP A 339 -7.33 20.14 4.61
N ASP A 340 -6.06 20.35 4.27
CA ASP A 340 -5.65 20.86 2.97
C ASP A 340 -5.64 19.76 1.87
N VAL A 341 -5.44 18.49 2.25
CA VAL A 341 -5.23 17.38 1.31
C VAL A 341 -6.28 16.29 1.46
N ALA A 342 -6.42 15.72 2.66
CA ALA A 342 -7.24 14.51 2.83
C ALA A 342 -8.74 14.79 2.68
N LYS A 343 -9.25 15.85 3.32
CA LYS A 343 -10.65 16.26 3.23
C LYS A 343 -11.11 16.53 1.79
N PRO A 344 -10.44 17.40 1.01
CA PRO A 344 -10.83 17.65 -0.39
C PRO A 344 -10.80 16.38 -1.24
N ARG A 345 -9.82 15.49 -1.02
CA ARG A 345 -9.75 14.22 -1.74
C ARG A 345 -10.97 13.35 -1.44
N ILE A 346 -11.31 13.16 -0.18
CA ILE A 346 -12.48 12.37 0.23
C ILE A 346 -13.76 12.93 -0.38
N GLU A 347 -13.93 14.25 -0.35
CA GLU A 347 -15.09 14.91 -0.96
C GLU A 347 -15.14 14.71 -2.49
N ASN A 348 -13.99 14.83 -3.16
CA ASN A 348 -13.88 14.61 -4.60
C ASN A 348 -14.14 13.15 -4.98
N GLY A 349 -13.65 12.19 -4.20
CA GLY A 349 -13.94 10.78 -4.38
C GLY A 349 -15.44 10.51 -4.30
N LYS A 350 -16.11 11.05 -3.29
CA LYS A 350 -17.58 10.97 -3.16
C LYS A 350 -18.30 11.57 -4.36
N LYS A 351 -17.89 12.74 -4.85
CA LYS A 351 -18.45 13.36 -6.05
C LYS A 351 -18.24 12.51 -7.29
N ARG A 352 -17.06 11.89 -7.45
CA ARG A 352 -16.77 10.97 -8.57
C ARG A 352 -17.71 9.78 -8.56
N VAL A 353 -17.92 9.14 -7.41
CA VAL A 353 -18.88 8.03 -7.28
C VAL A 353 -20.29 8.47 -7.68
N GLN A 354 -20.72 9.65 -7.23
CA GLN A 354 -22.03 10.21 -7.58
C GLN A 354 -22.22 10.58 -9.04
N GLN A 355 -21.14 10.87 -9.78
CA GLN A 355 -21.20 11.19 -11.21
C GLN A 355 -21.29 9.94 -12.10
N ILE A 356 -20.87 8.79 -11.57
CA ILE A 356 -20.86 7.52 -12.27
C ILE A 356 -22.21 6.79 -12.13
N LEU A 357 -22.92 7.02 -11.02
CA LEU A 357 -24.30 6.55 -10.77
C LEU A 357 -25.33 7.47 -11.42
#